data_AF-A0A7S0EZS0-F1
#
_entry.id   AF-A0A7S0EZS0-F1
#
_cell.length_a   1.000
_cell.length_b   1.000
_cell.length_c   1.000
_cell.angle_alpha   90.00
_cell.angle_beta   90.00
_cell.angle_gamma   90.00
#
_symmetry.space_group_name_H-M   'P 1'
#
loop_
_entity.id
_entity.type
_entity.pdbx_description
1 polymer ?
#
loop_
_entity_poly.entity_id
_entity_poly.type
_entity_poly.pdbx_seq_one_letter_code
_entity_poly.pdbx_strand_id
1 'polypeptide(L)'
;YKSHVLRLQRVNTVIFMAGGVFFVGGSTLFFPRLENLIMHGGWLYITGCLLVLLAALLGTLTAYEMRKTAAPCAASHWSDEEATMLSCGMYVLGNLVFIVGSVFFFPRILEAGGPIIRLSAVWLFVLGSVIFFFGALIDLLVVLRAAAAERGSRRRALRMTS
;
A
#
# COMPACT_ATOMS: atom_id res chain seq x y z
N TYR A 1 -5.85 -18.37 18.08
CA TYR A 1 -5.61 -16.94 17.83
C TYR A 1 -4.51 -16.71 16.79
N LYS A 2 -3.23 -17.02 17.08
CA LYS A 2 -2.10 -16.80 16.14
C LYS A 2 -2.28 -17.41 14.74
N SER A 3 -2.83 -18.63 14.64
CA SER A 3 -3.11 -19.29 13.36
C SER A 3 -4.13 -18.55 12.48
N HIS A 4 -5.12 -17.90 13.10
CA HIS A 4 -6.13 -17.11 12.38
C HIS A 4 -5.53 -15.80 11.84
N VAL A 5 -4.72 -15.11 12.64
CA VAL A 5 -3.99 -13.90 12.23
C VAL A 5 -3.06 -14.19 11.05
N LEU A 6 -2.32 -15.29 11.10
CA LEU A 6 -1.45 -15.70 9.99
C LEU A 6 -2.24 -16.04 8.71
N ARG A 7 -3.44 -16.63 8.83
CA ARG A 7 -4.31 -16.88 7.68
C ARG A 7 -4.82 -15.57 7.07
N LEU A 8 -5.22 -14.61 7.91
CA LEU A 8 -5.64 -13.27 7.48
C LEU A 8 -4.51 -12.53 6.76
N GLN A 9 -3.28 -12.58 7.27
CA GLN A 9 -2.12 -11.99 6.59
C GLN A 9 -1.89 -12.59 5.19
N ARG A 10 -1.97 -13.91 5.03
CA ARG A 10 -1.82 -14.53 3.69
C ARG A 10 -2.90 -14.07 2.73
N VAL A 11 -4.15 -14.02 3.18
CA VAL A 11 -5.26 -13.50 2.36
C VAL A 11 -5.00 -12.05 2.00
N ASN A 12 -4.53 -11.23 2.95
CA ASN A 12 -4.18 -9.84 2.72
C ASN A 12 -3.13 -9.66 1.62
N THR A 13 -2.07 -10.46 1.66
CA THR A 13 -1.02 -10.46 0.63
C THR A 13 -1.58 -10.80 -0.75
N VAL A 14 -2.48 -11.77 -0.85
CA VAL A 14 -3.11 -12.14 -2.13
C VAL A 14 -3.96 -11.00 -2.68
N ILE A 15 -4.76 -10.34 -1.83
CA ILE A 15 -5.56 -9.17 -2.24
C ILE A 15 -4.65 -8.03 -2.71
N PHE A 16 -3.55 -7.77 -1.98
CA PHE A 16 -2.60 -6.73 -2.34
C PHE A 16 -1.93 -7.01 -3.70
N MET A 17 -1.50 -8.25 -3.94
CA MET A 17 -0.91 -8.67 -5.22
C MET A 17 -1.91 -8.55 -6.37
N ALA A 18 -3.14 -9.03 -6.18
CA ALA A 18 -4.21 -8.89 -7.16
C ALA A 18 -4.46 -7.41 -7.47
N GLY A 19 -4.63 -6.57 -6.44
CA GLY A 19 -4.79 -5.13 -6.57
C GLY A 19 -3.66 -4.47 -7.36
N GLY A 20 -2.41 -4.85 -7.09
CA GLY A 20 -1.23 -4.38 -7.84
C GLY A 20 -1.28 -4.75 -9.33
N VAL A 21 -1.71 -5.97 -9.66
CA VAL A 21 -1.87 -6.40 -11.07
C VAL A 21 -2.96 -5.58 -11.77
N PHE A 22 -4.12 -5.39 -11.15
CA PHE A 22 -5.20 -4.57 -11.68
C PHE A 22 -4.78 -3.10 -11.86
N PHE A 23 -4.08 -2.55 -10.87
CA PHE A 23 -3.54 -1.19 -10.87
C PHE A 23 -2.55 -0.97 -12.02
N VAL A 24 -1.57 -1.87 -12.18
CA VAL A 24 -0.57 -1.78 -13.26
C VAL A 24 -1.24 -2.00 -14.61
N GLY A 25 -2.12 -2.98 -14.73
CA GLY A 25 -2.90 -3.24 -15.95
C GLY A 25 -3.70 -2.01 -16.38
N GLY A 26 -4.43 -1.39 -15.45
CA GLY A 26 -5.18 -0.15 -15.70
C GLY A 26 -4.27 0.99 -16.12
N SER A 27 -3.10 1.14 -15.48
CA SER A 27 -2.09 2.13 -15.83
C SER A 27 -1.62 2.02 -17.28
N THR A 28 -1.44 0.79 -17.79
CA THR A 28 -0.99 0.59 -19.19
C THR A 28 -2.03 1.00 -20.23
N LEU A 29 -3.32 1.03 -19.88
CA LEU A 29 -4.39 1.43 -20.79
C LEU A 29 -4.50 2.96 -20.97
N PHE A 30 -3.75 3.75 -20.18
CA PHE A 30 -3.63 5.20 -20.37
C PHE A 30 -2.60 5.59 -21.44
N PHE A 31 -1.92 4.63 -22.08
CA PHE A 31 -1.00 4.95 -23.18
C PHE A 31 -1.75 5.55 -24.39
N PRO A 32 -1.18 6.55 -25.09
CA PRO A 32 -1.85 7.20 -26.23
C PRO A 32 -2.27 6.24 -27.35
N ARG A 33 -1.57 5.10 -27.49
CA ARG A 33 -1.92 4.07 -28.50
C ARG A 33 -3.20 3.29 -28.18
N LEU A 34 -3.71 3.36 -26.96
CA LEU A 34 -4.86 2.60 -26.46
C LEU A 34 -6.04 3.52 -26.09
N GLU A 35 -6.16 4.67 -26.74
CA GLU A 35 -7.14 5.70 -26.41
C GLU A 35 -8.59 5.18 -26.37
N ASN A 36 -8.93 4.24 -27.25
CA ASN A 36 -10.25 3.58 -27.30
C ASN A 36 -10.58 2.76 -26.03
N LEU A 37 -9.57 2.39 -25.24
CA LEU A 37 -9.69 1.58 -24.03
C LEU A 37 -9.52 2.39 -22.74
N ILE A 38 -9.39 3.72 -22.80
CA ILE A 38 -9.20 4.59 -21.63
C ILE A 38 -10.29 4.37 -20.57
N MET A 39 -11.55 4.22 -20.99
CA MET A 39 -12.67 3.95 -20.07
C MET A 39 -12.47 2.64 -19.30
N HIS A 40 -12.05 1.58 -19.99
CA HIS A 40 -11.75 0.29 -19.36
C HIS A 40 -10.52 0.40 -18.45
N GLY A 41 -9.49 1.16 -18.88
CA GLY A 41 -8.31 1.48 -18.08
C GLY A 41 -8.64 2.16 -16.77
N GLY A 42 -9.50 3.19 -16.80
CA GLY A 42 -9.95 3.92 -15.62
C GLY A 42 -10.66 3.02 -14.62
N TRP A 43 -11.61 2.19 -15.07
CA TRP A 43 -12.30 1.24 -14.20
C TRP A 43 -11.35 0.18 -13.61
N LEU A 44 -10.48 -0.39 -14.45
CA LEU A 44 -9.51 -1.40 -14.02
C LEU A 44 -8.54 -0.85 -12.98
N TYR A 45 -8.07 0.39 -13.18
CA TYR A 45 -7.20 1.09 -12.26
C TYR A 45 -7.91 1.37 -10.92
N ILE A 46 -9.15 1.87 -10.95
CA ILE A 46 -9.95 2.08 -9.74
C ILE A 46 -10.19 0.76 -8.99
N THR A 47 -10.50 -0.34 -9.70
CA THR A 47 -10.63 -1.66 -9.08
C THR A 47 -9.33 -2.08 -8.40
N GLY A 48 -8.19 -1.86 -9.03
CA GLY A 48 -6.87 -2.09 -8.42
C GLY A 48 -6.69 -1.29 -7.15
N CYS A 49 -6.96 0.01 -7.18
CA CYS A 49 -6.88 0.88 -5.99
C CYS A 49 -7.82 0.43 -4.86
N LEU A 50 -9.04 -0.02 -5.18
CA LEU A 50 -9.99 -0.52 -4.17
C LEU A 50 -9.50 -1.81 -3.50
N LEU A 51 -8.89 -2.72 -4.26
CA LEU A 51 -8.29 -3.93 -3.71
C LEU A 51 -7.09 -3.62 -2.81
N VAL A 52 -6.18 -2.73 -3.26
CA VAL A 52 -5.04 -2.30 -2.44
C VAL A 52 -5.51 -1.55 -1.20
N LEU A 53 -6.55 -0.71 -1.30
CA LEU A 53 -7.16 -0.02 -0.18
C LEU A 53 -7.75 -1.01 0.84
N LEU A 54 -8.49 -2.02 0.37
CA LEU A 54 -9.02 -3.08 1.23
C LEU A 54 -7.89 -3.82 1.94
N ALA A 55 -6.83 -4.17 1.21
CA ALA A 55 -5.67 -4.84 1.79
C ALA A 55 -4.92 -3.97 2.80
N ALA A 56 -4.81 -2.66 2.55
CA ALA A 56 -4.22 -1.72 3.49
C ALA A 56 -5.06 -1.58 4.76
N LEU A 57 -6.40 -1.55 4.65
CA LEU A 57 -7.31 -1.54 5.80
C LEU A 57 -7.25 -2.84 6.61
N LEU A 58 -7.20 -4.00 5.96
CA LEU A 58 -7.01 -5.27 6.66
C LEU A 58 -5.63 -5.34 7.33
N GLY A 59 -4.61 -4.74 6.70
CA GLY A 59 -3.27 -4.58 7.26
C GLY A 59 -3.25 -3.71 8.53
N THR A 60 -3.90 -2.54 8.52
CA THR A 60 -4.01 -1.68 9.71
C THR A 60 -4.75 -2.38 10.84
N LEU A 61 -5.88 -3.04 10.56
CA LEU A 61 -6.64 -3.79 11.55
C LEU A 61 -5.80 -4.92 12.17
N THR A 62 -5.05 -5.64 11.35
CA THR A 62 -4.17 -6.71 11.82
C THR A 62 -3.05 -6.15 12.70
N ALA A 63 -2.40 -5.08 12.29
CA ALA A 63 -1.35 -4.43 13.07
C ALA A 63 -1.88 -3.87 14.40
N TYR A 64 -3.09 -3.31 14.39
CA TYR A 64 -3.77 -2.81 15.58
C TYR A 64 -4.06 -3.93 16.60
N GLU A 65 -4.60 -5.06 16.14
CA GLU A 65 -4.85 -6.23 17.00
C GLU A 65 -3.55 -6.82 17.57
N MET A 66 -2.49 -6.85 16.77
CA MET A 66 -1.17 -7.31 17.23
C MET A 66 -0.59 -6.37 18.31
N ARG A 67 -0.72 -5.05 18.13
CA ARG A 67 -0.31 -4.06 19.14
C ARG A 67 -1.06 -4.25 20.46
N LYS A 68 -2.38 -4.49 20.42
CA LYS A 68 -3.20 -4.70 21.63
C LYS A 68 -2.82 -5.98 22.39
N THR A 69 -2.32 -6.98 21.68
CA THR A 69 -1.95 -8.28 22.25
C THR A 69 -0.46 -8.36 22.64
N ALA A 70 0.36 -7.41 22.19
CA ALA A 70 1.75 -7.31 22.60
C ALA A 70 1.84 -6.87 24.07
N ALA A 71 2.56 -7.63 24.89
CA ALA A 71 2.87 -7.21 26.25
C ALA A 71 3.62 -5.86 26.22
N PRO A 72 3.41 -4.97 27.20
CA PRO A 72 4.13 -3.70 27.29
C PRO A 72 5.59 -3.97 27.62
N CYS A 73 6.39 -4.36 26.63
CA CYS A 73 7.83 -4.44 26.77
C CYS A 73 8.39 -3.03 26.55
N ALA A 74 8.89 -2.46 27.62
CA ALA A 74 9.58 -1.19 27.66
C ALA A 74 10.72 -1.15 26.62
N ALA A 75 10.60 -0.28 25.61
CA ALA A 75 11.74 0.32 24.95
C ALA A 75 11.32 1.61 24.26
N SER A 76 12.08 2.66 24.52
CA SER A 76 11.98 4.06 24.09
C SER A 76 12.04 4.31 22.56
N HIS A 77 11.79 3.31 21.71
CA HIS A 77 12.02 3.37 20.26
C HIS A 77 10.77 2.94 19.48
N TRP A 78 10.52 3.53 18.30
CA TRP A 78 9.34 3.24 17.46
C TRP A 78 9.12 1.72 17.29
N SER A 79 7.93 1.25 17.65
CA SER A 79 7.54 -0.16 17.50
C SER A 79 7.28 -0.49 16.02
N ASP A 80 7.63 -1.71 15.61
CA ASP A 80 7.45 -2.17 14.22
C ASP A 80 5.96 -2.21 13.84
N GLU A 81 5.07 -2.45 14.82
CA GLU A 81 3.63 -2.37 14.65
C GLU A 81 3.16 -0.94 14.36
N GLU A 82 3.72 0.08 15.02
CA GLU A 82 3.40 1.49 14.78
C GLU A 82 3.87 1.93 13.38
N ALA A 83 5.06 1.50 12.97
CA ALA A 83 5.56 1.72 11.62
C ALA A 83 4.65 1.06 10.57
N THR A 84 4.19 -0.16 10.81
CA THR A 84 3.27 -0.89 9.91
C THR A 84 1.89 -0.20 9.81
N MET A 85 1.36 0.32 10.92
CA MET A 85 0.12 1.10 10.89
C MET A 85 0.30 2.38 10.08
N LEU A 86 1.44 3.06 10.22
CA LEU A 86 1.75 4.27 9.46
C LEU A 86 1.89 4.00 7.97
N SER A 87 2.61 2.95 7.56
CA SER A 87 2.77 2.59 6.14
C SER A 87 1.42 2.22 5.50
N CYS A 88 0.62 1.40 6.19
CA CYS A 88 -0.73 1.06 5.72
C CYS A 88 -1.63 2.29 5.64
N GLY A 89 -1.53 3.24 6.58
CA GLY A 89 -2.23 4.52 6.53
C GLY A 89 -1.85 5.35 5.31
N MET A 90 -0.56 5.40 4.96
CA MET A 90 -0.09 6.04 3.72
C MET A 90 -0.68 5.36 2.48
N TYR A 91 -0.74 4.02 2.43
CA TYR A 91 -1.39 3.32 1.30
C TYR A 91 -2.88 3.61 1.20
N VAL A 92 -3.61 3.69 2.32
CA VAL A 92 -5.02 4.10 2.30
C VAL A 92 -5.17 5.49 1.71
N LEU A 93 -4.41 6.46 2.21
CA LEU A 93 -4.48 7.84 1.74
C LEU A 93 -4.09 7.95 0.26
N GLY A 94 -2.99 7.30 -0.14
CA GLY A 94 -2.54 7.28 -1.52
C GLY A 94 -3.58 6.67 -2.47
N ASN A 95 -4.24 5.57 -2.08
CA ASN A 95 -5.28 4.95 -2.91
C ASN A 95 -6.50 5.85 -3.05
N LEU A 96 -6.91 6.54 -1.98
CA LEU A 96 -8.01 7.51 -2.05
C LEU A 96 -7.67 8.64 -3.04
N VAL A 97 -6.46 9.19 -2.95
CA VAL A 97 -5.97 10.21 -3.89
C VAL A 97 -5.95 9.69 -5.33
N PHE A 98 -5.50 8.45 -5.54
CA PHE A 98 -5.50 7.81 -6.86
C PHE A 98 -6.90 7.58 -7.42
N ILE A 99 -7.87 7.17 -6.59
CA ILE A 99 -9.27 6.99 -7.01
C ILE A 99 -9.84 8.34 -7.47
N VAL A 100 -9.65 9.40 -6.67
CA VAL A 100 -10.12 10.75 -7.03
C VAL A 100 -9.45 11.25 -8.31
N GLY A 101 -8.13 11.09 -8.43
CA GLY A 101 -7.40 11.45 -9.65
C GLY A 101 -7.88 10.68 -10.87
N SER A 102 -8.21 9.39 -10.72
CA SER A 102 -8.68 8.53 -11.82
C SER A 102 -10.05 8.97 -12.33
N VAL A 103 -10.93 9.42 -11.44
CA VAL A 103 -12.23 9.98 -11.82
C VAL A 103 -12.05 11.20 -12.72
N PHE A 104 -11.06 12.06 -12.45
CA PHE A 104 -10.79 13.23 -13.30
C PHE A 104 -10.26 12.87 -14.70
N PHE A 105 -9.69 11.68 -14.89
CA PHE A 105 -9.27 11.17 -16.20
C PHE A 105 -10.39 10.58 -17.04
N PHE A 106 -11.63 10.51 -16.55
CA PHE A 106 -12.76 10.09 -17.38
C PHE A 106 -13.04 11.14 -18.46
N PRO A 107 -13.23 10.74 -19.74
CA PRO A 107 -13.42 11.67 -20.87
C PRO A 107 -14.48 12.74 -20.62
N ARG A 108 -15.64 12.36 -20.06
CA ARG A 108 -16.73 13.29 -19.75
C ARG A 108 -16.33 14.40 -18.76
N ILE A 109 -15.51 14.07 -17.76
CA ILE A 109 -15.07 15.02 -16.73
C ILE A 109 -13.90 15.85 -17.26
N LEU A 110 -12.99 15.23 -18.00
CA LEU A 110 -11.83 15.87 -18.58
C LEU A 110 -12.21 16.90 -19.65
N GLU A 111 -13.21 16.60 -20.48
CA GLU A 111 -13.76 17.51 -21.49
C GLU A 111 -14.49 18.69 -20.85
N ALA A 112 -15.31 18.44 -19.82
CA ALA A 112 -16.06 19.49 -19.12
C ALA A 112 -15.17 20.41 -18.28
N GLY A 113 -14.07 19.88 -17.74
CA GLY A 113 -13.19 20.56 -16.80
C GLY A 113 -12.02 21.33 -17.42
N GLY A 114 -11.79 21.15 -18.72
CA GLY A 114 -10.73 21.83 -19.45
C GLY A 114 -9.31 21.58 -18.89
N PRO A 115 -8.36 22.51 -19.09
CA PRO A 115 -6.95 22.30 -18.74
C PRO A 115 -6.70 22.23 -17.22
N ILE A 116 -7.54 22.86 -16.41
CA ILE A 116 -7.38 22.89 -14.94
C ILE A 116 -7.64 21.50 -14.36
N ILE A 117 -8.73 20.85 -14.74
CA ILE A 117 -9.03 19.48 -14.26
C ILE A 117 -7.97 18.48 -14.73
N ARG A 118 -7.47 18.64 -15.97
CA ARG A 118 -6.36 17.81 -16.46
C ARG A 118 -5.11 17.96 -15.60
N LEU A 119 -4.72 19.19 -15.28
CA LEU A 119 -3.55 19.45 -14.44
C LEU A 119 -3.75 18.91 -13.02
N SER A 120 -4.94 19.10 -12.44
CA SER A 120 -5.30 18.55 -11.14
C SER A 120 -5.24 17.03 -11.11
N ALA A 121 -5.71 16.34 -12.16
CA ALA A 121 -5.65 14.88 -12.27
C ALA A 121 -4.21 14.38 -12.22
N VAL A 122 -3.29 15.01 -12.95
CA VAL A 122 -1.86 14.67 -12.95
C VAL A 122 -1.25 14.91 -11.57
N TRP A 123 -1.51 16.05 -10.94
CA TRP A 123 -0.96 16.34 -9.60
C TRP A 123 -1.49 15.40 -8.52
N LEU A 124 -2.75 14.95 -8.60
CA LEU A 124 -3.27 13.92 -7.70
C LEU A 124 -2.49 12.61 -7.86
N PHE A 125 -2.16 12.21 -9.08
CA PHE A 125 -1.32 11.01 -9.30
C PHE A 125 0.10 11.18 -8.77
N VAL A 126 0.71 12.35 -8.94
CA VAL A 126 2.04 12.64 -8.37
C VAL A 126 1.98 12.60 -6.84
N LEU A 127 1.01 13.27 -6.24
CA LEU A 127 0.82 13.30 -4.79
C LEU A 127 0.57 11.88 -4.22
N GLY A 128 -0.32 11.12 -4.84
CA GLY A 128 -0.59 9.73 -4.47
C GLY A 128 0.66 8.86 -4.53
N SER A 129 1.48 9.04 -5.58
CA SER A 129 2.75 8.31 -5.74
C SER A 129 3.78 8.66 -4.67
N VAL A 130 3.90 9.95 -4.29
CA VAL A 130 4.80 10.38 -3.21
C VAL A 130 4.37 9.78 -1.87
N ILE A 131 3.06 9.76 -1.58
CA ILE A 131 2.52 9.15 -0.36
C ILE A 131 2.82 7.63 -0.35
N PHE A 132 2.59 6.94 -1.47
CA PHE A 132 2.91 5.53 -1.62
C PHE A 132 4.41 5.23 -1.44
N PHE A 133 5.27 6.10 -1.98
CA PHE A 133 6.72 5.97 -1.85
C PHE A 133 7.16 6.01 -0.38
N PHE A 134 6.63 6.94 0.43
CA PHE A 134 6.92 6.98 1.86
C PHE A 134 6.36 5.76 2.60
N GLY A 135 5.16 5.29 2.26
CA GLY A 135 4.62 4.03 2.79
C GLY A 135 5.55 2.84 2.54
N ALA A 136 6.03 2.70 1.29
CA ALA A 136 6.96 1.64 0.89
C ALA A 136 8.33 1.77 1.57
N LEU A 137 8.81 3.00 1.79
CA LEU A 137 10.07 3.23 2.50
C LEU A 137 9.96 2.78 3.97
N ILE A 138 8.84 3.05 4.63
CA ILE A 138 8.59 2.61 6.00
C ILE A 138 8.57 1.08 6.08
N ASP A 139 7.84 0.41 5.18
CA ASP A 139 7.80 -1.05 5.12
C ASP A 139 9.20 -1.65 4.89
N LEU A 140 9.99 -1.05 3.99
CA LEU A 140 11.36 -1.47 3.74
C LEU A 140 12.21 -1.36 5.01
N LEU A 141 12.09 -0.27 5.77
CA LEU A 141 12.83 -0.11 7.03
C LEU A 141 12.44 -1.16 8.07
N VAL A 142 11.15 -1.49 8.19
CA VAL A 142 10.65 -2.56 9.09
C VAL A 142 11.27 -3.90 8.70
N VAL A 143 11.24 -4.26 7.42
CA VAL A 143 11.83 -5.51 6.91
C VAL A 143 13.34 -5.57 7.17
N LEU A 144 14.06 -4.47 6.95
CA LEU A 144 15.50 -4.41 7.19
C LEU A 144 15.84 -4.56 8.68
N ARG A 145 15.05 -3.95 9.58
CA ARG A 145 15.22 -4.10 11.03
C ARG A 145 14.98 -5.54 11.49
N ALA A 146 13.89 -6.16 11.02
CA ALA A 146 13.58 -7.54 11.32
C ALA A 146 14.72 -8.49 10.87
N ALA A 147 15.20 -8.31 9.64
CA ALA A 147 16.31 -9.09 9.10
C ALA A 147 17.63 -8.91 9.88
N ALA A 148 17.91 -7.69 10.36
CA ALA A 148 19.08 -7.41 11.19
C ALA A 148 18.99 -8.09 12.56
N ALA A 149 17.81 -8.07 13.19
CA ALA A 149 17.55 -8.71 14.47
C ALA A 149 17.75 -10.24 14.41
N GLU A 150 17.22 -10.89 13.37
CA GLU A 150 17.40 -12.33 13.16
C GLU A 150 18.86 -12.73 13.00
N ARG A 151 19.64 -11.98 12.21
CA ARG A 151 21.08 -12.22 12.04
C ARG A 151 21.84 -12.09 13.36
N GLY A 152 21.49 -11.12 14.19
CA GLY A 152 22.08 -10.93 15.52
C GLY A 152 21.79 -12.10 16.47
N SER A 153 20.56 -12.60 16.48
CA SER A 153 20.15 -13.76 17.29
C SER A 153 20.87 -15.04 16.84
N ARG A 154 20.96 -15.28 15.53
CA ARG A 154 21.67 -16.45 14.98
C ARG A 154 23.15 -16.44 15.32
N ARG A 155 23.81 -15.27 15.25
CA ARG A 155 25.22 -15.12 15.66
C ARG A 155 25.44 -15.39 17.15
N ARG A 156 24.51 -14.97 18.01
CA ARG A 156 24.58 -15.25 19.46
C ARG A 156 24.40 -16.73 19.76
N ALA A 157 23.47 -17.41 19.11
CA ALA A 157 23.26 -18.85 19.26
C ALA A 157 24.53 -19.66 18.90
N LEU A 158 25.18 -19.33 17.78
CA LEU A 158 26.42 -19.99 17.37
C LEU A 158 27.60 -19.80 18.35
N ARG A 159 27.66 -18.66 19.05
CA ARG A 159 28.68 -18.40 20.09
C ARG A 159 28.43 -19.15 21.40
N MET A 160 27.21 -19.59 21.66
CA MET A 160 26.88 -20.38 22.85
C MET A 160 27.13 -21.88 22.64
N THR A 161 27.32 -22.31 21.39
CA THR A 161 27.57 -23.71 21.02
C THR A 161 29.05 -24.02 20.74
N SER A 162 29.95 -23.03 20.83
CA SER A 162 31.41 -23.20 20.70
C SER A 162 32.08 -23.07 22.07
#